data_AF-A0A166CIN4-F1
#
_entry.id   AF-A0A166CIN4-F1
#
_cell.length_a   1.000
_cell.length_b   1.000
_cell.length_c   1.000
_cell.angle_alpha   90.00
_cell.angle_beta   90.00
_cell.angle_gamma   90.00
#
_symmetry.space_group_name_H-M   'P 1'
#
loop_
_entity.id
_entity.type
_entity.pdbx_description
1 polymer ?
#
loop_
_entity_poly.entity_id
_entity_poly.type
_entity_poly.pdbx_seq_one_letter_code
_entity_poly.pdbx_strand_id
1 'polypeptide(L)'
;MNKRIDLHTHSIFSDGELLPSELARRADILGHSAIAITDHVDDSNLDIIEKIANAIDEINEYWDIKFINGVEITHVPIETIDRIAKKAKDLGAEIVVVHGETLAEPVVEGTNLEAVKSEYVDILAHPGLITNEELAIAVENDVYIEISGRKGHSLSNGYVASLGREFNAKFLINSDGHAPGDLMNFNKAELVGLGAGLSEKEVKKALVKNPNDILKKIKK
;
A
#
# COMPACT_ATOMS: atom_id res chain seq x y z
N MET A 1 -21.84 8.59 -3.32
CA MET A 1 -21.04 7.45 -2.82
C MET A 1 -19.60 7.93 -2.74
N ASN A 2 -18.85 7.58 -1.69
CA ASN A 2 -17.44 7.95 -1.63
C ASN A 2 -16.68 7.13 -2.67
N LYS A 3 -15.84 7.79 -3.50
CA LYS A 3 -14.94 7.08 -4.42
C LYS A 3 -13.83 6.38 -3.63
N ARG A 4 -13.36 5.23 -4.12
CA ARG A 4 -12.32 4.40 -3.47
C ARG A 4 -10.92 4.88 -3.85
N ILE A 5 -9.97 4.82 -2.92
CA ILE A 5 -8.54 4.99 -3.18
C ILE A 5 -7.84 3.73 -2.70
N ASP A 6 -7.19 2.99 -3.60
CA ASP A 6 -6.42 1.79 -3.26
C ASP A 6 -4.93 2.04 -3.54
N LEU A 7 -4.06 1.87 -2.55
CA LEU A 7 -2.65 2.28 -2.65
C LEU A 7 -1.67 1.11 -2.69
N HIS A 8 -2.17 -0.12 -2.86
CA HIS A 8 -1.35 -1.31 -2.94
C HIS A 8 -1.99 -2.32 -3.90
N THR A 9 -1.49 -2.36 -5.15
CA THR A 9 -1.92 -3.31 -6.19
C THR A 9 -0.77 -3.62 -7.16
N HIS A 10 -0.84 -4.78 -7.81
CA HIS A 10 0.24 -5.36 -8.60
C HIS A 10 -0.16 -5.57 -10.06
N SER A 11 0.84 -5.63 -10.93
CA SER A 11 0.69 -5.78 -12.38
C SER A 11 1.61 -6.86 -12.92
N ILE A 12 1.56 -7.10 -14.23
CA ILE A 12 2.46 -8.05 -14.91
C ILE A 12 3.95 -7.69 -14.82
N PHE A 13 4.30 -6.51 -14.32
CA PHE A 13 5.68 -6.12 -14.15
C PHE A 13 6.32 -6.70 -12.87
N SER A 14 5.51 -7.30 -11.98
CA SER A 14 5.97 -8.23 -10.95
C SER A 14 5.20 -9.55 -11.05
N ASP A 15 4.26 -9.82 -10.14
CA ASP A 15 3.50 -11.08 -10.07
C ASP A 15 1.98 -10.89 -10.17
N GLY A 16 1.53 -9.69 -10.53
CA GLY A 16 0.15 -9.42 -10.91
C GLY A 16 -0.23 -9.98 -12.29
N GLU A 17 -1.54 -10.13 -12.52
CA GLU A 17 -2.09 -10.73 -13.75
C GLU A 17 -2.43 -9.69 -14.83
N LEU A 18 -2.43 -8.39 -14.48
CA LEU A 18 -3.00 -7.33 -15.31
C LEU A 18 -1.96 -6.36 -15.83
N LEU A 19 -2.17 -5.87 -17.06
CA LEU A 19 -1.47 -4.69 -17.55
C LEU A 19 -1.82 -3.47 -16.67
N PRO A 20 -0.91 -2.50 -16.49
CA PRO A 20 -1.20 -1.28 -15.72
C PRO A 20 -2.48 -0.56 -16.19
N SER A 21 -2.70 -0.47 -17.51
CA SER A 21 -3.91 0.14 -18.08
C SER A 21 -5.17 -0.70 -17.85
N GLU A 22 -5.08 -2.02 -17.88
CA GLU A 22 -6.22 -2.88 -17.56
C GLU A 22 -6.60 -2.79 -16.08
N LEU A 23 -5.60 -2.78 -15.18
CA LEU A 23 -5.75 -2.58 -13.75
C LEU A 23 -6.50 -1.27 -13.45
N ALA A 24 -6.01 -0.15 -14.00
CA ALA A 24 -6.64 1.16 -13.85
C ALA A 24 -8.08 1.18 -14.39
N ARG A 25 -8.34 0.53 -15.54
CA ARG A 25 -9.67 0.49 -16.14
C ARG A 25 -10.67 -0.28 -15.27
N ARG A 26 -10.25 -1.40 -14.69
CA ARG A 26 -11.09 -2.19 -13.78
C ARG A 26 -11.38 -1.43 -12.49
N ALA A 27 -10.39 -0.74 -11.95
CA ALA A 27 -10.55 0.13 -10.78
C ALA A 27 -11.56 1.27 -11.02
N ASP A 28 -11.47 1.93 -12.18
CA ASP A 28 -12.42 2.98 -12.61
C ASP A 28 -13.87 2.45 -12.63
N ILE A 29 -14.09 1.27 -13.24
CA ILE A 29 -15.41 0.61 -13.25
C ILE A 29 -15.89 0.24 -11.83
N LEU A 30 -14.98 -0.05 -10.90
CA LEU A 30 -15.29 -0.31 -9.50
C LEU A 30 -15.52 0.97 -8.66
N GLY A 31 -15.43 2.16 -9.27
CA GLY A 31 -15.69 3.45 -8.62
C GLY A 31 -14.48 4.00 -7.85
N HIS A 32 -13.26 3.69 -8.28
CA HIS A 32 -12.05 4.27 -7.71
C HIS A 32 -11.86 5.72 -8.19
N SER A 33 -11.42 6.60 -7.31
CA SER A 33 -10.87 7.91 -7.66
C SER A 33 -9.37 7.86 -7.87
N ALA A 34 -8.70 6.91 -7.21
CA ALA A 34 -7.28 6.68 -7.41
C ALA A 34 -6.92 5.22 -7.16
N ILE A 35 -5.87 4.77 -7.84
CA ILE A 35 -5.25 3.46 -7.63
C ILE A 35 -3.73 3.62 -7.76
N ALA A 36 -2.94 2.95 -6.92
CA ALA A 36 -1.49 2.88 -7.06
C ALA A 36 -1.07 1.51 -7.58
N ILE A 37 -0.19 1.52 -8.57
CA ILE A 37 0.58 0.35 -8.95
C ILE A 37 1.84 0.34 -8.08
N THR A 38 2.09 -0.77 -7.40
CA THR A 38 3.16 -0.93 -6.41
C THR A 38 3.80 -2.29 -6.58
N ASP A 39 4.18 -2.60 -7.82
CA ASP A 39 4.82 -3.87 -8.17
C ASP A 39 6.02 -4.18 -7.26
N HIS A 40 6.24 -5.46 -6.98
CA HIS A 40 7.36 -5.91 -6.16
C HIS A 40 8.72 -5.52 -6.76
N VAL A 41 9.60 -4.97 -5.91
CA VAL A 41 10.95 -4.59 -6.29
C VAL A 41 12.01 -5.02 -5.28
N ASP A 42 13.19 -5.25 -5.82
CA ASP A 42 14.48 -5.20 -5.12
C ASP A 42 15.45 -4.29 -5.91
N ASP A 43 16.74 -4.30 -5.59
CA ASP A 43 17.70 -3.43 -6.29
C ASP A 43 17.88 -3.76 -7.79
N SER A 44 17.41 -4.93 -8.25
CA SER A 44 17.59 -5.42 -9.62
C SER A 44 16.59 -4.86 -10.64
N ASN A 45 15.40 -4.42 -10.22
CA ASN A 45 14.28 -4.11 -11.12
C ASN A 45 13.60 -2.75 -10.85
N LEU A 46 14.22 -1.85 -10.08
CA LEU A 46 13.70 -0.49 -9.83
C LEU A 46 13.45 0.34 -11.10
N ASP A 47 14.03 -0.05 -12.24
CA ASP A 47 13.79 0.59 -13.54
C ASP A 47 12.33 0.43 -14.04
N ILE A 48 11.53 -0.42 -13.38
CA ILE A 48 10.08 -0.53 -13.56
C ILE A 48 9.37 0.84 -13.44
N ILE A 49 9.81 1.69 -12.52
CA ILE A 49 9.22 3.01 -12.25
C ILE A 49 9.20 3.85 -13.52
N GLU A 50 10.30 3.85 -14.27
CA GLU A 50 10.42 4.57 -15.54
C GLU A 50 9.69 3.84 -16.68
N LYS A 51 9.74 2.50 -16.71
CA LYS A 51 9.10 1.69 -17.76
C LYS A 51 7.59 1.90 -17.84
N ILE A 52 6.92 2.10 -16.70
CA ILE A 52 5.46 2.26 -16.63
C ILE A 52 5.00 3.72 -16.68
N ALA A 53 5.91 4.69 -16.60
CA ALA A 53 5.60 6.12 -16.48
C ALA A 53 4.70 6.62 -17.62
N ASN A 54 5.01 6.29 -18.88
CA ASN A 54 4.20 6.73 -20.02
C ASN A 54 2.75 6.20 -19.96
N ALA A 55 2.58 4.94 -19.53
CA ALA A 55 1.24 4.37 -19.38
C ALA A 55 0.46 5.09 -18.28
N ILE A 56 1.13 5.42 -17.17
CA ILE A 56 0.53 6.20 -16.07
C ILE A 56 0.13 7.59 -16.53
N ASP A 57 0.97 8.28 -17.29
CA ASP A 57 0.68 9.62 -17.83
C ASP A 57 -0.53 9.60 -18.78
N GLU A 58 -0.58 8.66 -19.72
CA GLU A 58 -1.73 8.49 -20.62
C GLU A 58 -3.03 8.23 -19.84
N ILE A 59 -3.00 7.35 -18.85
CA ILE A 59 -4.17 7.04 -18.01
C ILE A 59 -4.63 8.29 -17.24
N ASN A 60 -3.69 9.01 -16.64
CA ASN A 60 -3.97 10.22 -15.87
C ASN A 60 -4.48 11.37 -16.73
N GLU A 61 -4.05 11.46 -17.99
CA GLU A 61 -4.50 12.49 -18.93
C GLU A 61 -5.91 12.20 -19.45
N TYR A 62 -6.19 10.94 -19.80
CA TYR A 62 -7.39 10.60 -20.56
C TYR A 62 -8.54 10.03 -19.73
N TRP A 63 -8.32 9.52 -18.51
CA TRP A 63 -9.35 8.82 -17.70
C TRP A 63 -9.68 9.57 -16.40
N ASP A 64 -10.90 9.38 -15.86
CA ASP A 64 -11.35 9.99 -14.57
C ASP A 64 -10.88 9.19 -13.34
N ILE A 65 -9.61 8.77 -13.35
CA ILE A 65 -8.94 8.07 -12.25
C ILE A 65 -7.49 8.54 -12.15
N LYS A 66 -7.01 8.79 -10.92
CA LYS A 66 -5.59 9.05 -10.67
C LYS A 66 -4.87 7.71 -10.51
N PHE A 67 -4.01 7.37 -11.46
CA PHE A 67 -3.10 6.25 -11.37
C PHE A 67 -1.74 6.74 -10.83
N ILE A 68 -1.25 6.08 -9.78
CA ILE A 68 -0.11 6.52 -8.98
C ILE A 68 1.04 5.58 -9.21
N ASN A 69 2.22 6.12 -9.53
CA ASN A 69 3.44 5.35 -9.70
C ASN A 69 4.04 5.01 -8.34
N GLY A 70 4.16 3.75 -7.99
CA GLY A 70 4.77 3.32 -6.75
C GLY A 70 5.46 1.97 -6.90
N VAL A 71 6.03 1.51 -5.79
CA VAL A 71 6.70 0.21 -5.69
C VAL A 71 6.45 -0.40 -4.33
N GLU A 72 6.52 -1.73 -4.26
CA GLU A 72 6.60 -2.46 -2.99
C GLU A 72 7.98 -3.11 -2.86
N ILE A 73 8.74 -2.73 -1.84
CA ILE A 73 10.02 -3.38 -1.53
C ILE A 73 9.73 -4.73 -0.87
N THR A 74 10.16 -5.81 -1.51
CA THR A 74 9.76 -7.17 -1.14
C THR A 74 10.98 -8.09 -0.96
N HIS A 75 11.05 -8.82 0.16
CA HIS A 75 12.07 -9.83 0.46
C HIS A 75 13.55 -9.39 0.32
N VAL A 76 13.86 -8.12 0.58
CA VAL A 76 15.24 -7.60 0.58
C VAL A 76 15.93 -7.78 1.94
N PRO A 77 17.28 -7.77 2.03
CA PRO A 77 17.98 -7.66 3.30
C PRO A 77 17.57 -6.37 4.04
N ILE A 78 17.28 -6.46 5.34
CA ILE A 78 16.71 -5.36 6.13
C ILE A 78 17.58 -4.10 6.08
N GLU A 79 18.90 -4.26 6.03
CA GLU A 79 19.87 -3.16 5.99
C GLU A 79 19.80 -2.35 4.69
N THR A 80 19.09 -2.84 3.68
CA THR A 80 18.97 -2.20 2.37
C THR A 80 17.65 -1.46 2.16
N ILE A 81 16.65 -1.66 3.03
CA ILE A 81 15.29 -1.11 2.86
C ILE A 81 15.32 0.41 2.66
N ASP A 82 15.97 1.15 3.55
CA ASP A 82 16.03 2.62 3.45
C ASP A 82 16.71 3.10 2.16
N ARG A 83 17.83 2.46 1.78
CA ARG A 83 18.56 2.78 0.55
C ARG A 83 17.71 2.51 -0.70
N ILE A 84 16.98 1.40 -0.74
CA ILE A 84 16.12 1.03 -1.86
C ILE A 84 14.92 1.98 -1.93
N ALA A 85 14.29 2.29 -0.78
CA ALA A 85 13.20 3.25 -0.70
C ALA A 85 13.62 4.63 -1.21
N LYS A 86 14.79 5.11 -0.77
CA LYS A 86 15.37 6.36 -1.28
C LYS A 86 15.58 6.30 -2.80
N LYS A 87 16.20 5.23 -3.31
CA LYS A 87 16.48 5.08 -4.74
C LYS A 87 15.18 5.04 -5.56
N ALA A 88 14.12 4.40 -5.06
CA ALA A 88 12.81 4.42 -5.68
C ALA A 88 12.23 5.85 -5.75
N LYS A 89 12.31 6.63 -4.66
CA LYS A 89 11.91 8.04 -4.67
C LYS A 89 12.72 8.88 -5.67
N ASP A 90 14.04 8.69 -5.71
CA ASP A 90 14.94 9.38 -6.65
C ASP A 90 14.60 9.06 -8.12
N LEU A 91 14.07 7.85 -8.40
CA LEU A 91 13.60 7.42 -9.72
C LEU A 91 12.17 7.86 -10.06
N GLY A 92 11.47 8.51 -9.12
CA GLY A 92 10.14 9.07 -9.36
C GLY A 92 8.97 8.26 -8.83
N ALA A 93 9.20 7.26 -7.96
CA ALA A 93 8.10 6.62 -7.25
C ALA A 93 7.38 7.67 -6.36
N GLU A 94 6.08 7.86 -6.58
CA GLU A 94 5.23 8.73 -5.76
C GLU A 94 4.99 8.09 -4.38
N ILE A 95 4.84 6.76 -4.33
CA ILE A 95 4.60 5.99 -3.09
C ILE A 95 5.59 4.82 -3.00
N VAL A 96 6.13 4.60 -1.80
CA VAL A 96 6.93 3.41 -1.47
C VAL A 96 6.22 2.62 -0.39
N VAL A 97 5.92 1.36 -0.70
CA VAL A 97 5.38 0.35 0.19
C VAL A 97 6.50 -0.60 0.59
N VAL A 98 6.48 -1.12 1.82
CA VAL A 98 7.33 -2.26 2.21
C VAL A 98 6.43 -3.44 2.54
N HIS A 99 6.77 -4.60 1.97
CA HIS A 99 6.15 -5.88 2.27
C HIS A 99 6.48 -6.27 3.72
N GLY A 100 5.53 -6.03 4.65
CA GLY A 100 5.75 -6.29 6.07
C GLY A 100 5.72 -7.77 6.41
N GLU A 101 6.01 -8.08 7.68
CA GLU A 101 6.23 -9.44 8.21
C GLU A 101 4.94 -10.28 8.35
N THR A 102 4.19 -10.38 7.26
CA THR A 102 2.96 -11.14 7.14
C THR A 102 3.13 -12.58 7.62
N LEU A 103 2.07 -13.14 8.19
CA LEU A 103 2.05 -14.54 8.65
C LEU A 103 1.96 -15.55 7.50
N ALA A 104 1.76 -15.09 6.27
CA ALA A 104 1.56 -15.96 5.12
C ALA A 104 2.87 -16.37 4.43
N GLU A 105 3.96 -15.61 4.64
CA GLU A 105 5.16 -15.66 3.81
C GLU A 105 6.45 -15.54 4.66
N PRO A 106 7.60 -16.03 4.18
CA PRO A 106 8.85 -16.07 4.95
C PRO A 106 9.62 -14.75 4.88
N VAL A 107 9.02 -13.68 5.39
CA VAL A 107 9.66 -12.36 5.46
C VAL A 107 10.74 -12.35 6.54
N VAL A 108 11.86 -11.66 6.31
CA VAL A 108 12.96 -11.58 7.27
C VAL A 108 12.57 -10.71 8.47
N GLU A 109 12.86 -11.19 9.67
CA GLU A 109 12.62 -10.45 10.93
C GLU A 109 13.43 -9.14 10.95
N GLY A 110 12.80 -8.06 11.40
CA GLY A 110 13.34 -6.70 11.39
C GLY A 110 12.93 -5.88 10.15
N THR A 111 12.21 -6.47 9.20
CA THR A 111 11.69 -5.76 8.02
C THR A 111 10.75 -4.64 8.43
N ASN A 112 9.81 -4.94 9.34
CA ASN A 112 8.86 -3.96 9.83
C ASN A 112 9.58 -2.76 10.48
N LEU A 113 10.55 -3.04 11.35
CA LEU A 113 11.31 -2.04 12.07
C LEU A 113 12.11 -1.11 11.14
N GLU A 114 12.82 -1.66 10.16
CA GLU A 114 13.59 -0.85 9.21
C GLU A 114 12.68 -0.08 8.24
N ALA A 115 11.51 -0.64 7.89
CA ALA A 115 10.50 0.06 7.11
C ALA A 115 9.99 1.31 7.83
N VAL A 116 9.58 1.20 9.10
CA VAL A 116 9.00 2.33 9.84
C VAL A 116 10.04 3.39 10.22
N LYS A 117 11.32 3.04 10.27
CA LYS A 117 12.43 3.98 10.50
C LYS A 117 12.77 4.84 9.29
N SER A 118 12.47 4.39 8.08
CA SER A 118 12.86 5.08 6.85
C SER A 118 12.00 6.32 6.61
N GLU A 119 12.65 7.44 6.25
CA GLU A 119 11.95 8.67 5.84
C GLU A 119 11.35 8.57 4.42
N TYR A 120 11.71 7.53 3.67
CA TYR A 120 11.32 7.35 2.27
C TYR A 120 10.19 6.33 2.08
N VAL A 121 9.81 5.61 3.14
CA VAL A 121 8.72 4.64 3.14
C VAL A 121 7.42 5.33 3.56
N ASP A 122 6.34 5.12 2.79
CA ASP A 122 5.04 5.71 3.08
C ASP A 122 4.11 4.72 3.81
N ILE A 123 4.21 3.44 3.47
CA ILE A 123 3.27 2.40 3.90
C ILE A 123 4.03 1.14 4.31
N LEU A 124 3.73 0.62 5.49
CA LEU A 124 4.05 -0.75 5.88
C LEU A 124 2.85 -1.65 5.59
N ALA A 125 2.96 -2.49 4.56
CA ALA A 125 1.91 -3.43 4.14
C ALA A 125 1.86 -4.65 5.06
N HIS A 126 0.64 -5.18 5.28
CA HIS A 126 0.35 -6.41 6.05
C HIS A 126 1.45 -6.86 7.05
N PRO A 127 1.67 -6.11 8.14
CA PRO A 127 2.87 -6.24 8.99
C PRO A 127 2.91 -7.48 9.88
N GLY A 128 1.96 -8.41 9.74
CA GLY A 128 1.85 -9.56 10.63
C GLY A 128 1.60 -9.15 12.08
N LEU A 129 2.48 -9.60 12.98
CA LEU A 129 2.40 -9.36 14.42
C LEU A 129 3.27 -8.17 14.83
N ILE A 130 2.93 -6.99 14.29
CA ILE A 130 3.62 -5.72 14.57
C ILE A 130 3.75 -5.43 16.08
N THR A 131 4.90 -4.89 16.49
CA THR A 131 5.21 -4.63 17.90
C THR A 131 4.85 -3.21 18.34
N ASN A 132 4.86 -2.98 19.65
CA ASN A 132 4.69 -1.65 20.25
C ASN A 132 5.75 -0.65 19.79
N GLU A 133 7.00 -1.10 19.67
CA GLU A 133 8.12 -0.25 19.23
C GLU A 133 7.92 0.19 17.78
N GLU A 134 7.61 -0.75 16.90
CA GLU A 134 7.37 -0.47 15.49
C GLU A 134 6.19 0.48 15.28
N LEU A 135 5.09 0.30 16.02
CA LEU A 135 3.94 1.20 15.96
C LEU A 135 4.25 2.61 16.47
N ALA A 136 5.03 2.73 17.56
CA ALA A 136 5.45 4.03 18.07
C ALA A 136 6.28 4.79 17.04
N ILE A 137 7.26 4.11 16.43
CA ILE A 137 8.12 4.68 15.39
C ILE A 137 7.30 5.02 14.14
N ALA A 138 6.39 4.15 13.70
CA ALA A 138 5.53 4.41 12.54
C ALA A 138 4.70 5.70 12.72
N VAL A 139 4.17 5.93 13.91
CA VAL A 139 3.39 7.15 14.21
C VAL A 139 4.28 8.39 14.24
N GLU A 140 5.48 8.29 14.80
CA GLU A 140 6.47 9.37 14.84
C GLU A 140 6.93 9.78 13.42
N ASN A 141 7.23 8.79 12.58
CA ASN A 141 7.74 8.98 11.23
C ASN A 141 6.65 9.12 10.16
N ASP A 142 5.38 9.14 10.56
CA ASP A 142 4.22 9.28 9.67
C ASP A 142 4.11 8.19 8.58
N VAL A 143 4.49 6.97 8.94
CA VAL A 143 4.33 5.75 8.13
C VAL A 143 2.95 5.15 8.39
N TYR A 144 2.22 4.86 7.32
CA TYR A 144 0.87 4.31 7.40
C TYR A 144 0.90 2.79 7.55
N ILE A 145 -0.04 2.25 8.31
CA ILE A 145 -0.14 0.80 8.58
C ILE A 145 -1.30 0.20 7.80
N GLU A 146 -1.04 -0.85 7.04
CA GLU A 146 -2.07 -1.48 6.24
C GLU A 146 -2.93 -2.47 7.04
N ILE A 147 -4.23 -2.45 6.74
CA ILE A 147 -5.19 -3.52 6.98
C ILE A 147 -5.49 -4.14 5.62
N SER A 148 -4.94 -5.32 5.35
CA SER A 148 -4.95 -5.89 4.01
C SER A 148 -6.26 -6.62 3.70
N GLY A 149 -6.78 -6.42 2.48
CA GLY A 149 -7.88 -7.19 1.92
C GLY A 149 -7.46 -8.56 1.37
N ARG A 150 -6.15 -8.80 1.20
CA ARG A 150 -5.62 -10.00 0.57
C ARG A 150 -5.72 -11.21 1.48
N LYS A 151 -6.22 -12.31 0.92
CA LYS A 151 -6.30 -13.60 1.63
C LYS A 151 -4.90 -14.03 2.09
N GLY A 152 -4.78 -14.43 3.35
CA GLY A 152 -3.51 -14.79 3.96
C GLY A 152 -2.90 -13.58 4.68
N HIS A 153 -2.67 -12.48 3.97
CA HIS A 153 -2.17 -11.23 4.55
C HIS A 153 -3.13 -10.63 5.58
N SER A 154 -4.43 -10.87 5.40
CA SER A 154 -5.46 -10.43 6.34
C SER A 154 -5.50 -11.19 7.68
N LEU A 155 -4.69 -12.23 7.89
CA LEU A 155 -4.77 -13.12 9.07
C LEU A 155 -4.53 -12.37 10.39
N SER A 156 -3.63 -11.38 10.39
CA SER A 156 -3.29 -10.60 11.58
C SER A 156 -4.05 -9.27 11.68
N ASN A 157 -4.95 -8.94 10.76
CA ASN A 157 -5.65 -7.65 10.71
C ASN A 157 -6.29 -7.25 12.05
N GLY A 158 -6.91 -8.22 12.75
CA GLY A 158 -7.52 -7.98 14.06
C GLY A 158 -6.50 -7.55 15.13
N TYR A 159 -5.32 -8.17 15.12
CA TYR A 159 -4.22 -7.83 16.01
C TYR A 159 -3.65 -6.43 15.67
N VAL A 160 -3.38 -6.18 14.39
CA VAL A 160 -2.87 -4.89 13.89
C VAL A 160 -3.84 -3.75 14.23
N ALA A 161 -5.14 -3.94 14.00
CA ALA A 161 -6.17 -2.96 14.32
C ALA A 161 -6.29 -2.70 15.82
N SER A 162 -6.24 -3.75 16.65
CA SER A 162 -6.31 -3.61 18.11
C SER A 162 -5.12 -2.84 18.66
N LEU A 163 -3.90 -3.28 18.32
CA LEU A 163 -2.69 -2.70 18.86
C LEU A 163 -2.42 -1.31 18.28
N GLY A 164 -2.55 -1.13 16.97
CA GLY A 164 -2.32 0.16 16.32
C GLY A 164 -3.28 1.26 16.81
N ARG A 165 -4.48 0.91 17.28
CA ARG A 165 -5.40 1.87 17.92
C ARG A 165 -4.82 2.46 19.19
N GLU A 166 -4.13 1.68 20.01
CA GLU A 166 -3.52 2.14 21.26
C GLU A 166 -2.45 3.21 20.99
N PHE A 167 -1.78 3.13 19.84
CA PHE A 167 -0.75 4.08 19.38
C PHE A 167 -1.30 5.21 18.50
N ASN A 168 -2.59 5.23 18.16
CA ASN A 168 -3.19 6.13 17.17
C ASN A 168 -2.60 6.02 15.76
N ALA A 169 -2.23 4.80 15.35
CA ALA A 169 -1.71 4.50 14.03
C ALA A 169 -2.64 5.01 12.91
N LYS A 170 -2.03 5.40 11.78
CA LYS A 170 -2.77 5.81 10.59
C LYS A 170 -3.01 4.60 9.69
N PHE A 171 -4.17 3.99 9.84
CA PHE A 171 -4.52 2.83 9.01
C PHE A 171 -4.84 3.20 7.56
N LEU A 172 -4.45 2.32 6.63
CA LEU A 172 -4.99 2.24 5.27
C LEU A 172 -5.67 0.89 5.12
N ILE A 173 -6.69 0.81 4.28
CA ILE A 173 -7.23 -0.48 3.85
C ILE A 173 -6.91 -0.58 2.37
N ASN A 174 -6.11 -1.56 1.96
CA ASN A 174 -5.75 -1.80 0.56
C ASN A 174 -6.09 -3.22 0.16
N SER A 175 -6.22 -3.47 -1.15
CA SER A 175 -6.54 -4.81 -1.65
C SER A 175 -5.34 -5.73 -1.73
N ASP A 176 -4.14 -5.17 -1.96
CA ASP A 176 -2.97 -5.95 -2.34
C ASP A 176 -3.32 -6.87 -3.55
N GLY A 177 -3.91 -6.20 -4.55
CA GLY A 177 -4.62 -6.84 -5.65
C GLY A 177 -3.67 -7.32 -6.74
N HIS A 178 -3.64 -8.63 -6.99
CA HIS A 178 -2.81 -9.26 -8.02
C HIS A 178 -3.65 -9.72 -9.22
N ALA A 179 -4.83 -10.26 -8.94
CA ALA A 179 -5.78 -10.73 -9.94
C ALA A 179 -7.01 -9.81 -10.02
N PRO A 180 -7.78 -9.83 -11.13
CA PRO A 180 -9.01 -9.05 -11.24
C PRO A 180 -10.01 -9.22 -10.08
N GLY A 181 -10.04 -10.41 -9.48
CA GLY A 181 -10.94 -10.75 -8.38
C GLY A 181 -10.53 -10.17 -7.02
N ASP A 182 -9.30 -9.68 -6.89
CA ASP A 182 -8.78 -9.15 -5.63
C ASP A 182 -9.17 -7.68 -5.41
N LEU A 183 -9.45 -6.95 -6.50
CA LEU A 183 -9.86 -5.54 -6.42
C LEU A 183 -11.15 -5.36 -5.61
N MET A 184 -11.15 -4.35 -4.75
CA MET A 184 -12.27 -4.06 -3.86
C MET A 184 -12.91 -2.72 -4.19
N ASN A 185 -14.24 -2.71 -4.35
CA ASN A 185 -14.98 -1.44 -4.29
C ASN A 185 -15.03 -0.90 -2.86
N PHE A 186 -15.53 0.33 -2.69
CA PHE A 186 -15.62 1.00 -1.39
C PHE A 186 -16.32 0.15 -0.32
N ASN A 187 -17.47 -0.45 -0.65
CA ASN A 187 -18.25 -1.24 0.30
C ASN A 187 -17.52 -2.52 0.73
N LYS A 188 -16.80 -3.18 -0.19
CA LYS A 188 -16.03 -4.37 0.13
C LYS A 188 -14.86 -4.02 1.06
N ALA A 189 -14.15 -2.92 0.79
CA ALA A 189 -13.07 -2.44 1.65
C ALA A 189 -13.59 -2.01 3.05
N GLU A 190 -14.78 -1.43 3.14
CA GLU A 190 -15.45 -1.13 4.41
C GLU A 190 -15.69 -2.39 5.24
N LEU A 191 -16.18 -3.47 4.62
CA LEU A 191 -16.37 -4.76 5.29
C LEU A 191 -15.05 -5.37 5.76
N VAL A 192 -13.96 -5.21 5.02
CA VAL A 192 -12.62 -5.66 5.47
C VAL A 192 -12.21 -4.91 6.73
N GLY A 193 -12.35 -3.58 6.76
CA GLY A 193 -12.02 -2.77 7.93
C GLY A 193 -12.86 -3.11 9.16
N LEU A 194 -14.18 -3.27 8.99
CA LEU A 194 -15.07 -3.69 10.08
C LEU A 194 -14.74 -5.12 10.54
N GLY A 195 -14.44 -6.03 9.62
CA GLY A 195 -14.03 -7.40 9.92
C GLY A 195 -12.68 -7.48 10.66
N ALA A 196 -11.79 -6.51 10.44
CA ALA A 196 -10.56 -6.32 11.21
C ALA A 196 -10.80 -5.76 12.61
N GLY A 197 -12.04 -5.39 12.98
CA GLY A 197 -12.35 -4.81 14.30
C GLY A 197 -12.08 -3.31 14.40
N LEU A 198 -11.92 -2.60 13.28
CA LEU A 198 -11.98 -1.14 13.26
C LEU A 198 -13.43 -0.67 13.50
N SER A 199 -13.59 0.43 14.22
CA SER A 199 -14.88 1.14 14.32
C SER A 199 -15.24 1.83 13.00
N GLU A 200 -16.52 2.13 12.79
CA GLU A 200 -16.98 2.86 11.58
C GLU A 200 -16.21 4.17 11.36
N LYS A 201 -15.87 4.89 12.44
CA LYS A 201 -15.08 6.13 12.38
C LYS A 201 -13.66 5.86 11.89
N GLU A 202 -13.04 4.79 12.37
CA GLU A 202 -11.69 4.38 11.95
C GLU A 202 -11.69 3.91 10.49
N VAL A 203 -12.67 3.10 10.10
CA VAL A 203 -12.84 2.66 8.69
C VAL A 203 -13.00 3.85 7.77
N LYS A 204 -13.88 4.82 8.11
CA LYS A 204 -14.02 6.05 7.32
C LYS A 204 -12.72 6.85 7.25
N LYS A 205 -11.95 6.91 8.34
CA LYS A 205 -10.64 7.56 8.35
C LYS A 205 -9.66 6.81 7.42
N ALA A 206 -9.61 5.49 7.47
CA ALA A 206 -8.73 4.64 6.68
C ALA A 206 -9.06 4.58 5.19
N LEU A 207 -10.34 4.71 4.82
CA LEU A 207 -10.78 4.70 3.41
C LEU A 207 -10.84 6.07 2.75
N VAL A 208 -11.01 7.14 3.55
CA VAL A 208 -11.25 8.49 3.01
C VAL A 208 -10.15 9.44 3.42
N LYS A 209 -9.97 9.70 4.72
CA LYS A 209 -9.06 10.75 5.18
C LYS A 209 -7.59 10.39 4.89
N ASN A 210 -7.16 9.23 5.37
CA ASN A 210 -5.77 8.80 5.35
C ASN A 210 -5.21 8.66 3.92
N PRO A 211 -5.89 7.99 2.97
CA PRO A 211 -5.43 7.93 1.58
C PRO A 211 -5.39 9.32 0.93
N ASN A 212 -6.40 10.18 1.17
CA ASN A 212 -6.37 11.55 0.63
C ASN A 212 -5.23 12.39 1.22
N ASP A 213 -4.83 12.15 2.47
CA ASP A 213 -3.68 12.83 3.06
C ASP A 213 -2.37 12.40 2.38
N ILE A 214 -2.23 11.13 1.97
CA ILE A 214 -1.14 10.67 1.10
C ILE A 214 -1.20 11.35 -0.26
N LEU A 215 -2.37 11.39 -0.92
CA LEU A 215 -2.51 12.04 -2.23
C LEU A 215 -2.15 13.54 -2.22
N LYS A 216 -2.28 14.21 -1.07
CA LYS A 216 -1.84 15.62 -0.92
C LYS A 216 -0.33 15.76 -0.73
N LYS A 217 0.34 14.75 -0.17
CA LYS A 217 1.80 14.73 0.00
C LYS A 217 2.49 14.56 -1.35
N ILE A 218 2.03 13.62 -2.18
CA ILE A 218 2.64 13.32 -3.49
C ILE A 218 2.42 14.41 -4.55
N LYS A 219 1.47 15.33 -4.34
CA LYS A 219 1.21 16.46 -5.25
C LYS A 219 2.16 17.66 -5.07
N LYS A 220 3.02 17.62 -4.06
CA LYS A 220 3.99 18.68 -3.75
C LYS A 220 5.36 18.32 -4.28
#